data_AF-A0A2S5A9D1-F1
#
_entry.id   AF-A0A2S5A9D1-F1
#
_cell.length_a   1.000
_cell.length_b   1.000
_cell.length_c   1.000
_cell.angle_alpha   90.00
_cell.angle_beta   90.00
_cell.angle_gamma   90.00
#
_symmetry.space_group_name_H-M   'P 1'
#
loop_
_entity.id
_entity.type
_entity.pdbx_description
1 polymer ?
#
loop_
_entity_poly.entity_id
_entity_poly.type
_entity_poly.pdbx_seq_one_letter_code
_entity_poly.pdbx_strand_id
1 'polypeptide(L)'
;MNEQKELLDTNTLVDNIKDYIALKLRIVTLSVAENTANLLASLITRAAVLLFVIMFCFFASTALALYLGQLLQNQALGFLIVAGIYLFISLIIILIKDKYLEKPLVNTVIRNFFKGSNDDKTDNQN
;
A
#
# COMPACT_ATOMS: atom_id res chain seq x y z
N MET A 1 19.37 53.83 -29.93
CA MET A 1 19.72 53.67 -28.49
C MET A 1 18.61 53.02 -27.66
N ASN A 2 17.38 52.85 -28.19
CA ASN A 2 16.25 52.27 -27.44
C ASN A 2 16.12 50.74 -27.61
N GLU A 3 16.56 50.19 -28.73
CA GLU A 3 16.48 48.74 -28.99
C GLU A 3 17.44 47.89 -28.16
N GLN A 4 18.41 48.48 -27.44
CA GLN A 4 19.36 47.73 -26.60
C GLN A 4 18.89 47.53 -25.14
N LYS A 5 17.76 48.13 -24.71
CA LYS A 5 17.22 47.97 -23.35
C LYS A 5 16.14 46.88 -23.27
N GLU A 6 15.38 46.67 -24.32
CA GLU A 6 14.20 45.79 -24.34
C GLU A 6 14.56 44.29 -24.25
N LEU A 7 15.63 43.90 -24.93
CA LEU A 7 16.29 42.59 -24.84
C LEU A 7 17.09 42.37 -23.54
N LEU A 8 17.40 43.42 -22.76
CA LEU A 8 18.10 43.29 -21.47
C LEU A 8 17.07 43.02 -20.36
N ASP A 9 15.94 43.73 -20.38
CA ASP A 9 14.80 43.48 -19.49
C ASP A 9 14.20 42.08 -19.74
N THR A 10 13.97 41.69 -20.99
CA THR A 10 13.41 40.37 -21.29
C THR A 10 14.39 39.23 -20.97
N ASN A 11 15.70 39.36 -21.24
CA ASN A 11 16.66 38.33 -20.85
C ASN A 11 16.81 38.22 -19.32
N THR A 12 16.82 39.33 -18.59
CA THR A 12 16.91 39.29 -17.11
C THR A 12 15.62 38.73 -16.48
N LEU A 13 14.44 39.05 -17.01
CA LEU A 13 13.18 38.42 -16.60
C LEU A 13 13.19 36.92 -16.87
N VAL A 14 13.64 36.52 -18.07
CA VAL A 14 13.76 35.10 -18.45
C VAL A 14 14.76 34.36 -17.55
N ASP A 15 15.91 34.96 -17.23
CA ASP A 15 16.93 34.33 -16.34
C ASP A 15 16.42 34.17 -14.92
N ASN A 16 15.77 35.19 -14.35
CA ASN A 16 15.18 35.11 -13.01
C ASN A 16 14.09 34.01 -12.93
N ILE A 17 13.26 33.90 -13.97
CA ILE A 17 12.25 32.83 -14.07
C ILE A 17 12.94 31.46 -14.20
N LYS A 18 14.02 31.38 -14.97
CA LYS A 18 14.82 30.17 -15.14
C LYS A 18 15.43 29.69 -13.84
N ASP A 19 16.00 30.61 -13.05
CA ASP A 19 16.58 30.32 -11.74
C ASP A 19 15.52 29.87 -10.74
N TYR A 20 14.34 30.49 -10.77
CA TYR A 20 13.21 30.08 -9.93
C TYR A 20 12.71 28.68 -10.28
N ILE A 21 12.60 28.37 -11.58
CA ILE A 21 12.21 27.05 -12.06
C ILE A 21 13.29 26.01 -11.73
N ALA A 22 14.58 26.35 -11.92
CA ALA A 22 15.70 25.49 -11.60
C ALA A 22 15.75 25.16 -10.09
N LEU A 23 15.49 26.15 -9.23
CA LEU A 23 15.41 25.95 -7.78
C LEU A 23 14.23 25.06 -7.41
N LYS A 24 13.03 25.32 -7.96
CA LYS A 24 11.86 24.47 -7.74
C LYS A 24 12.06 23.04 -8.22
N LEU A 25 12.68 22.85 -9.40
CA LEU A 25 13.03 21.53 -9.91
C LEU A 25 13.99 20.81 -8.99
N ARG A 26 15.01 21.50 -8.45
CA ARG A 26 15.96 20.92 -7.51
C ARG A 26 15.28 20.46 -6.21
N ILE A 27 14.36 21.26 -5.68
CA ILE A 27 13.55 20.91 -4.50
C ILE A 27 12.66 19.70 -4.80
N VAL A 28 11.98 19.70 -5.95
CA VAL A 28 11.12 18.58 -6.36
C VAL A 28 11.91 17.30 -6.55
N THR A 29 13.06 17.34 -7.23
CA THR A 29 13.93 16.16 -7.39
C THR A 29 14.39 15.60 -6.04
N LEU A 30 14.74 16.48 -5.10
CA LEU A 30 15.16 16.06 -3.77
C LEU A 30 14.00 15.44 -2.97
N SER A 31 12.84 16.10 -2.94
CA SER A 31 11.64 15.55 -2.28
C SER A 31 11.13 14.27 -2.94
N VAL A 32 11.22 14.14 -4.26
CA VAL A 32 10.85 12.91 -4.97
C VAL A 32 11.79 11.76 -4.57
N ALA A 33 13.10 12.01 -4.55
CA ALA A 33 14.06 10.99 -4.12
C ALA A 33 13.84 10.57 -2.67
N GLU A 34 13.63 11.54 -1.76
CA GLU A 34 13.38 11.27 -0.34
C GLU A 34 12.06 10.53 -0.12
N ASN A 35 10.96 10.98 -0.75
CA ASN A 35 9.67 10.30 -0.65
C ASN A 35 9.73 8.90 -1.26
N THR A 36 10.42 8.72 -2.38
CA THR A 36 10.59 7.40 -3.00
C THR A 36 11.40 6.48 -2.09
N ALA A 37 12.49 6.96 -1.51
CA ALA A 37 13.30 6.20 -0.57
C ALA A 37 12.50 5.84 0.70
N ASN A 38 11.73 6.78 1.27
CA ASN A 38 10.89 6.54 2.43
C ASN A 38 9.75 5.56 2.14
N LEU A 39 9.12 5.65 0.96
CA LEU A 39 8.11 4.70 0.51
C LEU A 39 8.71 3.30 0.38
N LEU A 40 9.83 3.16 -0.35
CA LEU A 40 10.53 1.89 -0.52
C LEU A 40 10.98 1.30 0.82
N ALA A 41 11.57 2.11 1.69
CA ALA A 41 11.97 1.69 3.03
C ALA A 41 10.75 1.19 3.83
N SER A 42 9.65 1.95 3.81
CA SER A 42 8.42 1.56 4.52
C SER A 42 7.78 0.28 3.93
N LEU A 43 7.85 0.08 2.62
CA LEU A 43 7.39 -1.12 1.92
C LEU A 43 8.23 -2.33 2.32
N ILE A 44 9.56 -2.20 2.30
CA ILE A 44 10.49 -3.27 2.69
C ILE A 44 10.28 -3.62 4.15
N THR A 45 10.21 -2.64 5.05
CA THR A 45 9.97 -2.88 6.48
C THR A 45 8.62 -3.56 6.71
N ARG A 46 7.54 -3.09 6.07
CA ARG A 46 6.22 -3.75 6.18
C ARG A 46 6.25 -5.18 5.61
N ALA A 47 6.88 -5.38 4.46
CA ALA A 47 7.01 -6.70 3.85
C ALA A 47 7.81 -7.66 4.73
N ALA A 48 8.91 -7.18 5.32
CA ALA A 48 9.71 -7.95 6.26
C ALA A 48 8.89 -8.35 7.49
N VAL A 49 8.18 -7.40 8.11
CA VAL A 49 7.30 -7.69 9.26
C VAL A 49 6.22 -8.69 8.87
N LEU A 50 5.56 -8.51 7.72
CA LEU A 50 4.53 -9.43 7.23
C LEU A 50 5.10 -10.84 7.01
N LEU A 51 6.29 -10.96 6.41
CA LEU A 51 6.98 -12.23 6.22
C LEU A 51 7.25 -12.93 7.56
N PHE A 52 7.76 -12.19 8.56
CA PHE A 52 8.01 -12.74 9.90
C PHE A 52 6.73 -13.18 10.58
N VAL A 53 5.63 -12.43 10.45
CA VAL A 53 4.32 -12.80 11.01
C VAL A 53 3.79 -14.08 10.35
N ILE A 54 3.89 -14.20 9.04
CA ILE A 54 3.47 -15.41 8.31
C ILE A 54 4.32 -16.61 8.74
N MET A 55 5.64 -16.45 8.84
CA MET A 55 6.55 -17.49 9.32
C MET A 55 6.22 -17.92 10.76
N PHE A 56 6.01 -16.96 11.65
CA PHE A 56 5.61 -17.24 13.03
C PHE A 56 4.29 -18.02 13.08
N CYS A 57 3.28 -17.59 12.31
CA CYS A 57 2.00 -18.27 12.24
C CYS A 57 2.13 -19.71 11.72
N PHE A 58 2.98 -19.92 10.71
CA PHE A 58 3.26 -21.25 10.17
C PHE A 58 3.91 -22.18 11.20
N PHE A 59 4.93 -21.69 11.91
CA PHE A 59 5.57 -22.43 12.99
C PHE A 59 4.61 -22.70 14.14
N ALA A 60 3.82 -21.70 14.56
CA ALA A 60 2.84 -21.85 15.62
C ALA A 60 1.78 -22.91 15.27
N SER A 61 1.26 -22.87 14.04
CA SER A 61 0.31 -23.88 13.54
C SER A 61 0.94 -25.28 13.51
N THR A 62 2.20 -25.39 13.06
CA THR A 62 2.92 -26.67 13.02
C THR A 62 3.17 -27.20 14.42
N ALA A 63 3.55 -26.34 15.37
CA ALA A 63 3.74 -26.70 16.78
C ALA A 63 2.42 -27.16 17.42
N LEU A 64 1.30 -26.48 17.15
CA LEU A 64 -0.02 -26.90 17.62
C LEU A 64 -0.42 -28.27 17.05
N ALA A 65 -0.19 -28.50 15.76
CA ALA A 65 -0.47 -29.78 15.11
C ALA A 65 0.35 -30.92 15.70
N LEU A 66 1.63 -30.69 15.97
CA LEU A 66 2.52 -31.66 16.60
C LEU A 66 2.14 -31.92 18.07
N TYR A 67 1.77 -30.88 18.82
CA TYR A 67 1.34 -31.00 20.21
C TYR A 67 0.04 -31.81 20.33
N LEU A 68 -0.97 -31.51 19.50
CA LEU A 68 -2.20 -32.30 19.43
C LEU A 68 -1.92 -33.73 18.93
N GLY A 69 -1.00 -33.90 17.97
CA GLY A 69 -0.60 -35.20 17.45
C GLY A 69 0.10 -36.08 18.49
N GLN A 70 0.93 -35.50 19.35
CA GLN A 70 1.58 -36.20 20.47
C GLN A 70 0.56 -36.62 21.53
N LEU A 71 -0.39 -35.75 21.87
CA LEU A 71 -1.41 -36.05 22.87
C LEU A 71 -2.34 -37.21 22.44
N LEU A 72 -2.58 -37.34 21.14
CA LEU A 72 -3.38 -38.43 20.56
C LEU A 72 -2.56 -39.68 20.19
N GLN A 73 -1.25 -39.71 20.49
CA GLN A 73 -0.29 -40.75 20.06
C GLN A 73 -0.27 -41.05 18.55
N ASN A 74 -0.88 -40.21 17.73
CA ASN A 74 -0.97 -40.36 16.29
C ASN A 74 -0.93 -39.00 15.61
N GLN A 75 0.17 -38.73 14.89
CA GLN A 75 0.40 -37.48 14.16
C GLN A 75 -0.70 -37.21 13.12
N ALA A 76 -1.30 -38.26 12.53
CA ALA A 76 -2.37 -38.12 11.54
C ALA A 76 -3.65 -37.52 12.16
N LEU A 77 -3.98 -37.87 13.40
CA LEU A 77 -5.14 -37.30 14.09
C LEU A 77 -4.90 -35.85 14.54
N GLY A 78 -3.66 -35.51 14.90
CA GLY A 78 -3.26 -34.12 15.19
C GLY A 78 -3.49 -33.20 13.99
N PHE A 79 -3.08 -33.64 12.79
CA PHE A 79 -3.36 -32.91 11.55
C PHE A 79 -4.85 -32.88 11.22
N LEU A 80 -5.61 -33.95 11.48
CA LEU A 80 -7.05 -34.00 11.23
C LEU A 80 -7.83 -32.96 12.06
N ILE A 81 -7.49 -32.81 13.35
CA ILE A 81 -8.13 -31.82 14.22
C ILE A 81 -7.78 -30.39 13.78
N VAL A 82 -6.52 -30.13 13.44
CA VAL A 82 -6.10 -28.82 12.93
C VAL A 82 -6.78 -28.52 11.59
N ALA A 83 -6.90 -29.49 10.68
CA ALA A 83 -7.66 -29.34 9.44
C ALA A 83 -9.13 -29.04 9.71
N GLY A 84 -9.74 -29.69 10.70
CA GLY A 84 -11.11 -29.40 11.14
C GLY A 84 -11.27 -27.97 11.69
N ILE A 85 -10.32 -27.50 12.49
CA ILE A 85 -10.29 -26.12 12.99
C ILE A 85 -10.14 -25.12 11.85
N TYR A 86 -9.23 -25.36 10.89
CA TYR A 86 -9.08 -24.50 9.71
C TYR A 86 -10.33 -24.50 8.84
N LEU A 87 -11.00 -25.64 8.69
CA LEU A 87 -12.27 -25.73 7.96
C LEU A 87 -13.36 -24.92 8.68
N PHE A 88 -13.45 -25.03 10.01
CA PHE A 88 -14.40 -24.26 10.81
C PHE A 88 -14.15 -22.75 10.73
N ILE A 89 -12.88 -22.33 10.85
CA ILE A 89 -12.46 -20.93 10.67
C ILE A 89 -12.78 -20.45 9.25
N SER A 90 -12.48 -21.25 8.22
CA SER A 90 -12.80 -20.92 6.83
C SER A 90 -14.31 -20.74 6.62
N LEU A 91 -15.13 -21.61 7.20
CA LEU A 91 -16.58 -21.50 7.17
C LEU A 91 -17.05 -20.19 7.82
N ILE A 92 -16.54 -19.87 9.02
CA ILE A 92 -16.81 -18.61 9.72
C ILE A 92 -16.37 -17.39 8.90
N ILE A 93 -15.21 -17.45 8.26
CA ILE A 93 -14.72 -16.38 7.39
C ILE A 93 -15.66 -16.21 6.19
N ILE A 94 -16.16 -17.28 5.58
CA ILE A 94 -17.10 -17.19 4.45
C ILE A 94 -18.43 -16.55 4.88
N LEU A 95 -18.95 -16.90 6.07
CA LEU A 95 -20.16 -16.27 6.61
C LEU A 95 -19.96 -14.78 6.94
N ILE A 96 -18.78 -14.41 7.44
CA ILE A 96 -18.43 -13.03 7.79
C ILE A 96 -18.02 -12.22 6.55
N LYS A 97 -17.44 -12.86 5.53
CA LYS A 97 -16.92 -12.28 4.29
C LYS A 97 -17.97 -11.45 3.57
N ASP A 98 -19.18 -11.99 3.42
CA ASP A 98 -20.29 -11.30 2.74
C ASP A 98 -20.70 -10.01 3.48
N LYS A 99 -20.45 -9.93 4.78
CA LYS A 99 -20.83 -8.77 5.60
C LYS A 99 -19.68 -7.79 5.86
N TYR A 100 -18.46 -8.28 6.04
CA TYR A 100 -17.31 -7.51 6.54
C TYR A 100 -16.13 -7.39 5.56
N LEU A 101 -15.92 -8.31 4.61
CA LEU A 101 -14.82 -8.19 3.64
C LEU A 101 -15.30 -7.56 2.35
N GLU A 102 -16.45 -7.97 1.80
CA GLU A 102 -16.92 -7.40 0.53
C GLU A 102 -17.12 -5.89 0.62
N LYS A 103 -17.86 -5.41 1.62
CA LYS A 103 -18.22 -3.98 1.69
C LYS A 103 -17.02 -3.04 1.81
N PRO A 104 -16.07 -3.19 2.75
CA PRO A 104 -14.95 -2.27 2.85
C PRO A 104 -13.85 -2.55 1.81
N LEU A 105 -13.62 -3.80 1.41
CA LEU A 105 -12.58 -4.11 0.42
C LEU A 105 -12.99 -3.61 -0.96
N VAL A 106 -14.23 -3.88 -1.39
CA VAL A 106 -14.78 -3.36 -2.65
C VAL A 106 -14.90 -1.85 -2.59
N ASN A 107 -15.40 -1.26 -1.50
CA ASN A 107 -15.49 0.20 -1.38
C ASN A 107 -14.12 0.89 -1.36
N THR A 108 -13.07 0.26 -0.82
CA THR A 108 -11.70 0.81 -0.82
C THR A 108 -11.04 0.67 -2.19
N VAL A 109 -11.19 -0.48 -2.84
CA VAL A 109 -10.66 -0.73 -4.19
C VAL A 109 -11.37 0.17 -5.21
N ILE A 110 -12.71 0.22 -5.18
CA ILE A 110 -13.50 1.13 -6.02
C ILE A 110 -13.13 2.58 -5.74
N ARG A 111 -13.03 3.02 -4.47
CA ARG A 111 -12.68 4.41 -4.18
C ARG A 111 -11.27 4.78 -4.65
N ASN A 112 -10.28 3.89 -4.52
CA ASN A 112 -8.94 4.16 -5.03
C ASN A 112 -8.86 4.13 -6.56
N PHE A 113 -9.61 3.24 -7.23
CA PHE A 113 -9.67 3.18 -8.69
C PHE A 113 -10.45 4.37 -9.29
N PHE A 114 -11.62 4.70 -8.76
CA PHE A 114 -12.43 5.81 -9.24
C PHE A 114 -11.85 7.18 -8.85
N LYS A 115 -11.08 7.29 -7.77
CA LYS A 115 -10.36 8.54 -7.44
C LYS A 115 -9.20 8.83 -8.40
N GLY A 116 -8.74 7.84 -9.17
CA GLY A 116 -7.81 8.04 -10.27
C GLY A 116 -8.46 8.34 -11.62
N SER A 117 -9.80 8.26 -11.73
CA SER A 117 -10.52 8.40 -13.00
C SER A 117 -11.67 9.42 -13.00
N ASN A 118 -12.00 10.03 -11.86
CA ASN A 118 -13.06 11.03 -11.77
C ASN A 118 -12.48 12.40 -11.38
N ASP A 119 -11.84 13.04 -12.35
CA ASP A 119 -11.78 14.50 -12.43
C ASP A 119 -12.93 15.05 -13.29
N ASP A 120 -13.97 14.25 -13.56
CA ASP A 120 -15.10 14.68 -14.37
C ASP A 120 -16.45 14.37 -13.70
N LYS A 121 -17.10 15.47 -13.31
CA LYS A 121 -18.53 15.67 -13.01
C LYS A 121 -19.00 15.35 -11.59
N THR A 122 -18.87 16.37 -10.73
CA THR A 122 -20.00 16.78 -9.88
C THR A 122 -19.89 18.27 -9.54
N ASP A 123 -20.03 19.10 -10.58
CA ASP A 123 -20.55 20.46 -10.44
C ASP A 123 -21.83 20.56 -11.27
N ASN A 124 -22.91 21.01 -10.61
CA ASN A 124 -24.30 21.16 -11.07
C ASN A 124 -25.07 19.85 -11.29
N GLN A 125 -26.28 19.66 -10.73
CA GLN A 125 -27.32 20.68 -10.60
C GLN A 125 -28.42 20.25 -9.60
N ASN A 126 -28.81 21.23 -8.77
CA ASN A 126 -30.03 21.38 -7.96
C ASN A 126 -30.23 20.54 -6.69
#